data_AF-A0A376VK13-F1
#
_entry.id   AF-A0A376VK13-F1
#
_cell.length_a   1.000
_cell.length_b   1.000
_cell.length_c   1.000
_cell.angle_alpha   90.00
_cell.angle_beta   90.00
_cell.angle_gamma   90.00
#
_symmetry.space_group_name_H-M   'P 1'
#
loop_
_entity.id
_entity.type
_entity.pdbx_description
1 polymer ?
#
loop_
_entity_poly.entity_id
_entity_poly.type
_entity_poly.pdbx_seq_one_letter_code
_entity_poly.pdbx_strand_id
1 'polypeptide(L)'
;MENSRIPGEHFFTTSDNTALFYRHWPTLQPGAKKVIVLFHRGHEHSGRLQHIVDELAMPDTAFYAWDARGHGQTSGPRGYSPSLARSVQDVDEFVRFAASDSQVGWKRWL
;
A
#
# COMPACT_ATOMS: atom_id res chain seq x y z
N MET A 1 14.02 -17.19 9.39
CA MET A 1 12.62 -17.52 9.05
C MET A 1 11.66 -17.34 10.24
N GLU A 2 12.06 -16.67 11.33
CA GLU A 2 11.31 -16.72 12.59
C GLU A 2 10.48 -15.47 12.91
N ASN A 3 10.31 -14.53 11.96
CA ASN A 3 9.57 -13.28 12.24
C ASN A 3 8.83 -12.69 11.03
N SER A 4 8.45 -13.51 10.03
CA SER A 4 7.76 -12.95 8.86
C SER A 4 6.33 -12.57 9.21
N ARG A 5 6.00 -11.28 9.06
CA ARG A 5 4.66 -10.77 9.34
C ARG A 5 3.74 -11.12 8.16
N ILE A 6 2.61 -11.77 8.42
CA ILE A 6 1.67 -12.20 7.39
C ILE A 6 0.80 -10.99 6.97
N PRO A 7 0.72 -10.64 5.67
CA PRO A 7 -0.19 -9.61 5.19
C PRO A 7 -1.61 -10.14 5.02
N GLY A 8 -2.59 -9.25 5.24
CA GLY A 8 -3.90 -9.35 4.61
C GLY A 8 -3.86 -8.85 3.17
N GLU A 9 -4.65 -9.47 2.29
CA GLU A 9 -4.80 -9.10 0.88
C GLU A 9 -6.19 -8.48 0.64
N HIS A 10 -6.22 -7.31 0.02
CA HIS A 10 -7.41 -6.47 -0.04
C HIS A 10 -7.47 -5.65 -1.34
N PHE A 11 -8.55 -4.91 -1.52
CA PHE A 11 -8.73 -3.97 -2.63
C PHE A 11 -9.12 -2.58 -2.16
N PHE A 12 -8.56 -1.57 -2.81
CA PHE A 12 -8.91 -0.16 -2.67
C PHE A 12 -9.48 0.34 -4.00
N THR A 13 -10.66 0.96 -3.96
CA THR A 13 -11.27 1.52 -5.18
C THR A 13 -10.91 2.99 -5.32
N THR A 14 -10.21 3.31 -6.40
CA THR A 14 -9.85 4.68 -6.77
C THR A 14 -11.04 5.49 -7.27
N SER A 15 -10.88 6.81 -7.36
CA SER A 15 -11.93 7.75 -7.82
C SER A 15 -12.42 7.52 -9.25
N ASP A 16 -11.64 6.83 -10.09
CA ASP A 16 -12.04 6.44 -11.45
C ASP A 16 -12.61 5.01 -11.53
N ASN A 17 -13.02 4.44 -10.39
CA ASN A 17 -13.59 3.10 -10.23
C ASN A 17 -12.63 1.95 -10.53
N THR A 18 -11.31 2.19 -10.50
CA THR A 18 -10.32 1.11 -10.60
C THR A 18 -10.05 0.52 -9.23
N ALA A 19 -10.25 -0.80 -9.09
CA ALA A 19 -9.88 -1.56 -7.89
C ALA A 19 -8.38 -1.92 -7.93
N LEU A 20 -7.60 -1.30 -7.04
CA LEU A 20 -6.19 -1.62 -6.85
C LEU A 20 -6.06 -2.67 -5.75
N PHE A 21 -5.38 -3.76 -6.07
CA PHE A 21 -4.99 -4.75 -5.07
C PHE A 21 -3.96 -4.14 -4.11
N TYR A 22 -4.02 -4.47 -2.84
CA TYR A 22 -2.96 -4.12 -1.88
C TYR A 22 -2.76 -5.18 -0.81
N ARG A 23 -1.56 -5.17 -0.23
CA ARG A 23 -1.21 -5.90 0.98
C ARG A 23 -1.15 -4.95 2.16
N HIS A 24 -1.74 -5.37 3.27
CA HIS A 24 -1.67 -4.67 4.54
C HIS A 24 -1.11 -5.58 5.61
N TRP A 25 -0.06 -5.11 6.26
CA TRP A 25 0.53 -5.73 7.41
C TRP A 25 0.13 -4.93 8.65
N PRO A 26 -0.80 -5.43 9.47
CA PRO A 26 -1.26 -4.70 10.64
C PRO A 26 -0.11 -4.49 11.64
N THR A 27 -0.27 -3.47 12.49
CA THR A 27 0.58 -3.31 13.68
C THR A 27 0.44 -4.53 14.59
N LEU A 28 1.55 -4.95 15.20
CA LEU A 28 1.55 -6.00 16.23
C LEU A 28 1.26 -5.42 17.62
N GLN A 29 1.30 -4.09 17.76
CA GLN A 29 0.96 -3.36 18.98
C GLN A 29 -0.35 -2.59 18.77
N PRO A 30 -1.46 -3.02 19.40
CA PRO A 30 -2.74 -2.33 19.32
C PRO A 30 -2.65 -0.87 19.80
N GLY A 31 -3.34 0.03 19.09
CA GLY A 31 -3.37 1.46 19.42
C GLY A 31 -2.19 2.29 18.89
N ALA A 32 -1.20 1.65 18.24
CA ALA A 32 -0.11 2.35 17.59
C ALA A 32 -0.62 3.15 16.36
N LYS A 33 -0.08 4.36 16.18
CA LYS A 33 -0.54 5.33 15.16
C LYS A 33 0.53 5.66 14.12
N LYS A 34 1.32 4.66 13.72
CA LYS A 34 2.36 4.81 12.69
C LYS A 34 1.98 3.99 11.46
N VAL A 35 2.11 4.60 10.30
CA VAL A 35 1.83 3.99 9.00
C VAL A 35 3.00 4.25 8.08
N ILE A 36 3.43 3.21 7.37
CA ILE A 36 4.36 3.32 6.25
C ILE A 36 3.67 2.78 5.00
N VAL A 37 3.70 3.58 3.93
CA VAL A 37 3.23 3.16 2.61
C VAL A 37 4.45 2.88 1.75
N LEU A 38 4.53 1.67 1.20
CA LEU A 38 5.63 1.19 0.37
C LEU A 38 5.19 1.12 -1.10
N PHE A 39 6.06 1.58 -2.00
CA PHE A 39 5.84 1.52 -3.44
C PHE A 39 6.85 0.58 -4.09
N HIS A 40 6.38 -0.33 -4.94
CA HIS A 40 7.23 -1.18 -5.74
C HIS A 40 7.72 -0.46 -7.01
N ARG A 41 8.70 -1.03 -7.71
CA ARG A 41 9.22 -0.50 -9.00
C ARG A 41 8.37 -0.96 -10.19
N GLY A 42 8.59 -0.38 -11.37
CA GLY A 42 7.73 -0.53 -12.56
C GLY A 42 7.61 -1.92 -13.21
N HIS A 43 8.25 -2.97 -12.68
CA HIS A 43 8.04 -4.36 -13.10
C HIS A 43 7.89 -5.31 -11.90
N GLU A 44 7.55 -4.76 -10.73
CA GLU A 44 7.39 -5.50 -9.48
C GLU A 44 5.92 -5.49 -9.03
N HIS A 45 5.69 -5.94 -7.80
CA HIS A 45 4.41 -5.92 -7.11
C HIS A 45 4.65 -5.87 -5.59
N SER A 46 3.62 -5.53 -4.80
CA SER A 46 3.67 -5.37 -3.34
C SER A 46 4.28 -6.57 -2.60
N GLY A 47 4.05 -7.80 -3.08
CA GLY A 47 4.58 -9.01 -2.45
C GLY A 47 6.11 -9.05 -2.39
N ARG A 48 6.80 -8.35 -3.29
CA ARG A 48 8.27 -8.24 -3.26
C ARG A 48 8.78 -7.37 -2.11
N LEU A 49 7.90 -6.63 -1.44
CA LEU A 49 8.25 -5.74 -0.32
C LEU A 49 8.14 -6.42 1.05
N GLN A 50 7.74 -7.69 1.12
CA GLN A 50 7.65 -8.45 2.38
C GLN A 50 8.95 -8.41 3.20
N HIS A 51 10.09 -8.59 2.53
CA HIS A 51 11.38 -8.58 3.22
C HIS A 51 11.67 -7.22 3.89
N ILE A 52 11.24 -6.10 3.31
CA ILE A 52 11.39 -4.77 3.92
C ILE A 52 10.57 -4.68 5.22
N VAL A 53 9.34 -5.20 5.22
CA VAL A 53 8.47 -5.22 6.41
C VAL A 53 9.12 -6.04 7.52
N ASP A 54 9.68 -7.20 7.17
CA ASP A 54 10.31 -8.10 8.13
C ASP A 54 11.65 -7.55 8.66
N GLU A 55 12.48 -6.95 7.79
CA GLU A 55 13.78 -6.37 8.14
C GLU A 55 13.68 -5.09 8.97
N LEU A 56 12.68 -4.24 8.72
CA LEU A 56 12.47 -3.03 9.52
C LEU A 56 12.06 -3.35 10.96
N ALA A 57 11.44 -4.50 11.21
CA ALA A 57 11.08 -5.00 12.53
C ALA A 57 10.38 -3.93 13.42
N MET A 58 9.42 -3.20 12.85
CA MET A 58 8.67 -2.14 13.54
C MET A 58 7.30 -2.66 14.03
N PRO A 59 7.18 -3.21 15.25
CA PRO A 59 5.94 -3.83 15.73
C PRO A 59 4.82 -2.82 15.97
N ASP A 60 5.13 -1.53 16.09
CA ASP A 60 4.21 -0.41 16.33
C ASP A 60 3.78 0.31 15.05
N THR A 61 4.06 -0.29 13.88
CA THR A 61 3.83 0.35 12.58
C THR A 61 3.05 -0.59 11.67
N ALA A 62 1.96 -0.07 11.09
CA ALA A 62 1.24 -0.72 10.01
C ALA A 62 1.93 -0.42 8.68
N PHE A 63 2.00 -1.41 7.79
CA PHE A 63 2.55 -1.24 6.45
C PHE A 63 1.49 -1.50 5.39
N TYR A 64 1.46 -0.67 4.36
CA TYR A 64 0.61 -0.83 3.19
C TYR A 64 1.46 -0.83 1.93
N ALA A 65 1.16 -1.71 0.99
CA ALA A 65 1.76 -1.71 -0.33
C ALA A 65 0.73 -2.12 -1.37
N TRP A 66 0.47 -1.28 -2.37
CA TRP A 66 -0.41 -1.65 -3.46
C TRP A 66 0.31 -2.45 -4.55
N ASP A 67 -0.47 -3.00 -5.47
CA ASP A 67 -0.02 -3.27 -6.83
C ASP A 67 -0.55 -2.14 -7.73
N ALA A 68 0.34 -1.37 -8.34
CA ALA A 68 -0.04 -0.28 -9.24
C ALA A 68 -0.87 -0.80 -10.44
N ARG A 69 -1.58 0.09 -11.15
CA ARG A 69 -2.34 -0.27 -12.36
C ARG A 69 -1.50 -1.11 -13.32
N GLY A 70 -2.05 -2.24 -13.78
CA GLY A 70 -1.34 -3.14 -14.68
C GLY A 70 -0.18 -3.92 -14.05
N HIS A 71 -0.05 -3.96 -12.73
CA HIS A 71 0.98 -4.72 -12.01
C HIS A 71 0.37 -5.76 -11.08
N GLY A 72 1.15 -6.81 -10.79
CA GLY A 72 0.79 -7.84 -9.82
C GLY A 72 -0.62 -8.39 -9.98
N GLN A 73 -1.40 -8.32 -8.89
CA GLN A 73 -2.77 -8.79 -8.82
C GLN A 73 -3.82 -7.71 -9.17
N THR A 74 -3.40 -6.46 -9.40
CA THR A 74 -4.29 -5.44 -9.96
C THR A 74 -4.64 -5.82 -11.40
N SER A 75 -5.94 -5.76 -11.71
CA SER A 75 -6.48 -6.14 -13.01
C SER A 75 -6.10 -5.11 -14.10
N GLY A 76 -6.38 -5.46 -15.36
CA GLY A 76 -6.13 -4.59 -16.51
C GLY A 76 -4.83 -4.87 -17.26
N PRO A 77 -4.58 -4.14 -18.36
CA PRO A 77 -3.43 -4.37 -19.23
C PRO A 77 -2.10 -4.18 -18.49
N ARG A 78 -1.10 -5.02 -18.79
CA ARG A 78 0.18 -5.00 -18.06
C ARG A 78 0.98 -3.74 -18.38
N GLY A 79 1.52 -3.11 -17.33
CA GLY A 79 2.28 -1.85 -17.44
C GLY A 79 1.45 -0.64 -17.85
N TYR A 80 0.12 -0.72 -17.83
CA TYR A 80 -0.75 0.36 -18.27
C TYR A 80 -1.13 1.31 -17.13
N SER A 81 -0.99 2.61 -17.41
CA SER A 81 -1.66 3.70 -16.69
C SER A 81 -2.16 4.71 -17.72
N PRO A 82 -3.36 5.29 -17.58
CA PRO A 82 -3.90 6.21 -18.57
C PRO A 82 -3.12 7.53 -18.66
N SER A 83 -2.37 7.91 -17.61
CA SER A 83 -1.42 9.03 -17.63
C SER A 83 -0.54 9.02 -16.38
N LEU A 84 0.58 9.77 -16.40
CA LEU A 84 1.38 10.03 -15.20
C LEU A 84 0.54 10.73 -14.12
N ALA A 85 -0.32 11.67 -14.49
CA ALA A 85 -1.19 12.37 -13.57
C ALA A 85 -2.13 11.40 -12.84
N ARG A 86 -2.69 10.40 -13.53
CA ARG A 86 -3.49 9.34 -12.89
C ARG A 86 -2.67 8.53 -11.89
N SER A 87 -1.44 8.16 -12.25
CA SER A 87 -0.54 7.44 -11.32
C SER A 87 -0.23 8.25 -10.07
N VAL A 88 0.01 9.56 -10.20
CA VAL A 88 0.21 10.46 -9.04
C VAL A 88 -1.06 10.58 -8.21
N GLN A 89 -2.22 10.68 -8.86
CA GLN A 89 -3.51 10.76 -8.18
C GLN A 89 -3.83 9.48 -7.41
N ASP A 90 -3.52 8.31 -7.97
CA ASP A 90 -3.64 7.04 -7.24
C ASP A 90 -2.80 7.11 -5.95
N VAL A 91 -1.57 7.64 -6.00
CA VAL A 91 -0.65 7.64 -4.84
C VAL A 91 -1.24 8.46 -3.71
N ASP A 92 -1.73 9.66 -4.04
CA ASP A 92 -2.41 10.53 -3.08
C ASP A 92 -3.67 9.87 -2.50
N GLU A 93 -4.51 9.26 -3.35
CA GLU A 93 -5.72 8.56 -2.92
C GLU A 93 -5.41 7.39 -1.98
N PHE A 94 -4.40 6.57 -2.31
CA PHE A 94 -4.04 5.40 -1.51
C PHE A 94 -3.38 5.78 -0.18
N VAL A 95 -2.55 6.83 -0.15
CA VAL A 95 -1.99 7.34 1.12
C VAL A 95 -3.09 7.85 2.05
N ARG A 96 -4.07 8.59 1.50
CA ARG A 96 -5.23 9.05 2.29
C ARG A 96 -6.09 7.91 2.78
N PHE A 97 -6.30 6.90 1.94
CA PHE A 97 -6.99 5.68 2.31
C PHE A 97 -6.27 4.98 3.46
N ALA A 98 -4.97 4.70 3.34
CA ALA A 98 -4.19 4.04 4.38
C ALA A 98 -4.19 4.82 5.70
N ALA A 99 -4.11 6.15 5.64
CA ALA A 99 -4.22 6.99 6.82
C ALA A 99 -5.59 6.88 7.51
N SER A 100 -6.67 6.90 6.72
CA SER A 100 -8.05 6.78 7.22
C SER A 100 -8.33 5.38 7.78
N ASP A 101 -7.90 4.34 7.08
CA ASP A 101 -8.03 2.93 7.46
C ASP A 101 -7.30 2.63 8.78
N SER A 102 -6.11 3.20 8.95
CA SER A 102 -5.33 3.11 10.20
C SER A 102 -5.76 4.12 11.27
N GLN A 103 -6.78 4.96 11.02
CA GLN A 103 -7.26 6.00 11.95
C GLN A 103 -6.15 6.95 12.43
N VAL A 104 -5.16 7.22 11.57
CA VAL A 104 -4.06 8.14 11.86
C VAL A 104 -4.39 9.53 11.31
N GLY A 105 -4.09 10.55 12.10
CA GLY A 105 -4.32 11.93 11.70
C GLY A 105 -3.43 12.31 10.52
N TRP A 106 -4.03 12.56 9.36
CA TRP A 106 -3.35 13.13 8.22
C TRP A 106 -3.36 14.66 8.30
N LYS A 107 -2.18 15.28 8.32
CA LYS A 107 -2.05 16.73 8.10
C LYS A 107 -1.42 16.95 6.74
N ARG A 108 -2.19 17.55 5.84
CA ARG A 108 -1.66 18.09 4.60
C ARG A 108 -0.99 19.42 4.92
N TRP A 109 0.32 19.50 4.73
CA TRP A 109 1.00 20.79 4.64
C TRP A 109 0.86 21.27 3.21
N LEU A 110 -0.33 21.77 2.84
CA LEU A 110 -0.67 22.57 1.64
C LEU A 110 -2.19 22.77 1.59
#